data_AF-A0A3M2RZ71-F1
#
_entry.id   AF-A0A3M2RZ71-F1
#
_cell.length_a   1.000
_cell.length_b   1.000
_cell.length_c   1.000
_cell.angle_alpha   90.00
_cell.angle_beta   90.00
_cell.angle_gamma   90.00
#
_symmetry.space_group_name_H-M   'P 1'
#
loop_
_entity.id
_entity.type
_entity.pdbx_description
1 polymer ?
#
loop_
_entity_poly.entity_id
_entity_poly.type
_entity_poly.pdbx_seq_one_letter_code
_entity_poly.pdbx_strand_id
1 'polypeptide(L)'
;MPAQASSSLPGTNAQVGVLQANHPEPVGQAEKPSQQSTARLAGAPAFLDVMLRPEFETVYGEGPWEEAIWEDTLWGGDVMSPPSWALLWRDQDGHPLKREYVQLADGVTMKDALVRAVTEYDRNETARINAYNQQLLINAAQRHIVKWAEDGSRANPRVDDEDRLTDSDFEKFNLAVDCVKETAQLLHDVAADVRVTPPHPLSL
;
A
#
# COMPACT_ATOMS: atom_id res chain seq x y z
N MET A 1 -10.11 20.99 -12.83
CA MET A 1 -10.15 19.75 -12.04
C MET A 1 -9.34 18.71 -12.81
N PRO A 2 -8.04 18.52 -12.52
CA PRO A 2 -7.36 17.35 -13.04
C PRO A 2 -8.01 16.14 -12.37
N ALA A 3 -8.41 15.16 -13.17
CA ALA A 3 -8.86 13.88 -12.65
C ALA A 3 -7.73 13.33 -11.77
N GLN A 4 -8.05 12.99 -10.52
CA GLN A 4 -7.19 12.11 -9.73
C GLN A 4 -6.92 10.90 -10.61
N ALA A 5 -5.65 10.70 -10.98
CA ALA A 5 -5.25 9.52 -11.72
C ALA A 5 -5.77 8.32 -10.94
N SER A 6 -6.63 7.53 -11.58
CA SER A 6 -7.15 6.29 -11.03
C SER A 6 -5.98 5.48 -10.48
N SER A 7 -6.03 5.16 -9.18
CA SER A 7 -5.05 4.41 -8.41
C SER A 7 -4.98 2.94 -8.81
N SER A 8 -4.83 2.64 -10.11
CA SER A 8 -4.26 1.35 -10.46
C SER A 8 -2.82 1.42 -9.99
N LEU A 9 -2.43 0.60 -9.01
CA LEU A 9 -1.07 0.44 -8.52
C LEU A 9 -0.40 -0.76 -9.23
N PRO A 10 -0.07 -0.70 -10.54
CA PRO A 10 0.81 -1.71 -11.11
C PRO A 10 2.22 -1.43 -10.60
N GLY A 11 2.67 -2.20 -9.60
CA GLY A 11 4.09 -2.26 -9.24
C GLY A 11 4.43 -2.29 -7.75
N THR A 12 3.49 -2.10 -6.83
CA THR A 12 3.79 -2.11 -5.36
C THR A 12 4.06 -3.50 -4.80
N ASN A 13 3.63 -4.54 -5.54
CA ASN A 13 3.63 -5.91 -5.06
C ASN A 13 5.04 -6.53 -5.14
N ALA A 14 5.56 -7.04 -4.01
CA ALA A 14 6.81 -7.79 -4.00
C ALA A 14 6.57 -9.27 -4.33
N GLN A 15 7.23 -9.80 -5.37
CA GLN A 15 7.18 -11.25 -5.63
C GLN A 15 7.95 -12.00 -4.54
N VAL A 16 7.26 -12.89 -3.83
CA VAL A 16 7.83 -13.60 -2.67
C VAL A 16 7.72 -15.11 -2.77
N GLY A 17 6.94 -15.61 -3.72
CA GLY A 17 6.70 -17.04 -3.88
C GLY A 17 5.87 -17.40 -5.10
N VAL A 18 5.25 -18.57 -5.02
CA VAL A 18 4.35 -19.12 -6.04
C VAL A 18 3.12 -19.76 -5.38
N LEU A 19 2.10 -20.04 -6.19
CA LEU A 19 0.95 -20.84 -5.75
C LEU A 19 1.31 -22.31 -5.65
N GLN A 20 1.07 -22.94 -4.50
CA GLN A 20 1.28 -24.38 -4.31
C GLN A 20 0.15 -25.24 -4.89
N ALA A 21 -1.02 -24.64 -5.12
CA ALA A 21 -2.19 -25.27 -5.70
C ALA A 21 -3.00 -24.24 -6.50
N ASN A 22 -3.90 -24.72 -7.34
CA ASN A 22 -4.82 -23.86 -8.09
C ASN A 22 -5.71 -23.05 -7.13
N HIS A 23 -5.65 -21.72 -7.19
CA HIS A 23 -6.47 -20.83 -6.37
C HIS A 23 -7.82 -20.53 -7.06
N PRO A 24 -8.96 -20.48 -6.34
CA PRO A 24 -10.25 -20.07 -6.92
C PRO A 24 -10.20 -18.68 -7.58
N GLU A 25 -11.05 -18.45 -8.58
CA GLU A 25 -11.24 -17.11 -9.14
C GLU A 25 -11.92 -16.17 -8.12
N PRO A 26 -11.65 -14.86 -8.18
CA PRO A 26 -12.29 -13.90 -7.29
C PRO A 26 -13.81 -13.87 -7.50
N VAL A 27 -14.54 -13.70 -6.39
CA VAL A 27 -16.01 -13.65 -6.37
C VAL A 27 -16.48 -12.50 -7.27
N GLY A 28 -17.28 -12.82 -8.30
CA GLY A 28 -17.72 -11.88 -9.34
C GLY A 28 -17.17 -12.16 -10.75
N GLN A 29 -16.09 -12.96 -10.87
CA GLN A 29 -15.63 -13.49 -12.18
C GLN A 29 -16.12 -14.92 -12.46
N ALA A 30 -16.78 -15.55 -11.49
CA ALA A 30 -17.32 -16.92 -11.58
C ALA A 30 -18.43 -17.11 -12.62
N GLU A 31 -19.01 -16.03 -13.19
CA GLU A 31 -20.09 -16.10 -14.19
C GLU A 31 -19.59 -16.27 -15.64
N LYS A 32 -18.28 -16.15 -15.91
CA LYS A 32 -17.71 -16.42 -17.24
C LYS A 32 -17.23 -17.88 -17.34
N PRO A 33 -17.38 -18.54 -18.52
CA PRO A 33 -17.17 -19.97 -18.63
C PRO A 33 -15.72 -20.41 -18.35
N SER A 34 -15.52 -21.10 -17.23
CA SER A 34 -14.60 -22.22 -16.92
C SER A 34 -13.11 -22.20 -17.34
N GLN A 35 -12.55 -21.09 -17.81
CA GLN A 35 -11.09 -20.99 -17.97
C GLN A 35 -10.50 -20.24 -16.78
N GLN A 36 -9.95 -21.02 -15.84
CA GLN A 36 -9.14 -20.50 -14.74
C GLN A 36 -7.96 -19.72 -15.30
N SER A 37 -7.76 -18.50 -14.81
CA SER A 37 -6.66 -17.62 -15.21
C SER A 37 -5.32 -18.30 -14.95
N THR A 38 -4.36 -18.07 -15.84
CA THR A 38 -2.97 -18.52 -15.62
C THR A 38 -2.37 -17.97 -14.34
N ALA A 39 -2.85 -16.81 -13.85
CA ALA A 39 -2.47 -16.22 -12.56
C ALA A 39 -2.89 -17.07 -11.35
N ARG A 40 -3.85 -17.98 -11.55
CA ARG A 40 -4.48 -18.80 -10.51
C ARG A 40 -4.03 -20.25 -10.51
N LEU A 41 -3.20 -20.65 -11.48
CA LEU A 41 -2.71 -22.02 -11.58
C LEU A 41 -1.56 -22.26 -10.59
N ALA A 42 -1.41 -23.51 -10.14
CA ALA A 42 -0.24 -23.92 -9.37
C ALA A 42 1.06 -23.57 -10.11
N GLY A 43 2.03 -23.03 -9.38
CA GLY A 43 3.28 -22.49 -9.90
C GLY A 43 3.21 -21.03 -10.36
N ALA A 44 2.02 -20.41 -10.43
CA ALA A 44 1.90 -19.00 -10.77
C ALA A 44 2.54 -18.11 -9.70
N PRO A 45 3.13 -16.95 -10.06
CA PRO A 45 3.75 -16.04 -9.12
C PRO A 45 2.77 -15.53 -8.06
N ALA A 46 3.23 -15.49 -6.81
CA ALA A 46 2.51 -14.91 -5.68
C ALA A 46 3.30 -13.73 -5.11
N PHE A 47 2.57 -12.67 -4.81
CA PHE A 47 3.12 -11.41 -4.34
C PHE A 47 2.55 -11.03 -2.98
N LEU A 48 3.37 -10.28 -2.24
CA LEU A 48 2.99 -9.64 -0.99
C LEU A 48 3.04 -8.13 -1.21
N ASP A 49 1.94 -7.47 -0.87
CA ASP A 49 1.74 -6.04 -1.02
C ASP A 49 1.53 -5.39 0.35
N VAL A 50 1.75 -4.08 0.42
CA VAL A 50 1.44 -3.25 1.58
C VAL A 50 0.40 -2.24 1.16
N MET A 51 -0.60 -2.05 2.01
CA MET A 51 -1.61 -1.01 1.82
C MET A 51 -1.77 -0.20 3.09
N LEU A 52 -1.73 1.12 2.97
CA LEU A 52 -1.98 2.02 4.09
C LEU A 52 -3.48 2.31 4.20
N ARG A 53 -3.95 2.52 5.43
CA ARG A 53 -5.38 2.78 5.69
C ARG A 53 -5.95 3.97 4.89
N PRO A 54 -5.30 5.14 4.79
CA PRO A 54 -5.84 6.25 3.99
C PRO A 54 -6.03 5.89 2.52
N GLU A 55 -5.15 5.03 1.97
CA GLU A 55 -5.27 4.53 0.60
C GLU A 55 -6.44 3.58 0.47
N PHE A 56 -6.58 2.65 1.42
CA PHE A 56 -7.73 1.74 1.47
C PHE A 56 -9.05 2.52 1.50
N GLU A 57 -9.15 3.54 2.37
CA GLU A 57 -10.34 4.37 2.50
C GLU A 57 -10.66 5.14 1.21
N THR A 58 -9.61 5.53 0.47
CA THR A 58 -9.77 6.19 -0.83
C THR A 58 -10.25 5.23 -1.92
N VAL A 59 -9.74 4.01 -1.95
CA VAL A 59 -10.04 3.02 -3.01
C VAL A 59 -11.36 2.30 -2.76
N TYR A 60 -11.66 1.97 -1.50
CA TYR A 60 -12.76 1.09 -1.12
C TYR A 60 -13.82 1.76 -0.23
N GLY A 61 -13.65 3.04 0.11
CA GLY A 61 -14.53 3.79 1.03
C GLY A 61 -14.23 3.52 2.50
N GLU A 62 -15.07 4.01 3.43
CA GLU A 62 -15.00 3.64 4.84
C GLU A 62 -15.15 2.11 4.96
N GLY A 63 -14.01 1.41 5.07
CA GLY A 63 -13.97 -0.04 5.16
C GLY A 63 -14.61 -0.56 6.45
N PRO A 64 -15.00 -1.83 6.50
CA PRO A 64 -15.51 -2.45 7.72
C PRO A 64 -14.33 -2.75 8.67
N TRP A 65 -13.67 -1.71 9.16
CA TRP A 65 -12.53 -1.81 10.10
C TRP A 65 -12.90 -2.49 11.43
N GLU A 66 -14.20 -2.63 11.70
CA GLU A 66 -14.75 -3.32 12.88
C GLU A 66 -15.07 -4.81 12.65
N GLU A 67 -15.05 -5.30 11.39
CA GLU A 67 -15.20 -6.72 11.09
C GLU A 67 -13.84 -7.34 10.74
N ALA A 68 -13.68 -8.65 10.97
CA ALA A 68 -12.46 -9.38 10.64
C ALA A 68 -12.37 -9.58 9.11
N ILE A 69 -12.13 -8.50 8.37
CA ILE A 69 -11.92 -8.46 6.91
C ILE A 69 -10.67 -9.25 6.44
N TRP A 70 -9.97 -9.87 7.38
CA TRP A 70 -8.60 -10.37 7.25
C TRP A 70 -8.52 -11.89 7.03
N GLU A 71 -9.64 -12.62 7.10
CA GLU A 71 -9.67 -14.08 6.85
C GLU A 71 -10.38 -14.48 5.54
N ASP A 72 -11.06 -13.56 4.84
CA ASP A 72 -11.81 -13.90 3.64
C ASP A 72 -11.02 -13.62 2.34
N THR A 73 -11.28 -14.48 1.35
CA THR A 73 -10.87 -14.41 -0.07
C THR A 73 -11.07 -13.05 -0.73
N LEU A 74 -11.88 -12.16 -0.14
CA LEU A 74 -12.27 -10.89 -0.72
C LEU A 74 -11.11 -9.87 -0.76
N TRP A 75 -10.21 -9.91 0.22
CA TRP A 75 -9.14 -8.90 0.35
C TRP A 75 -7.74 -9.50 0.35
N GLY A 76 -7.60 -10.78 0.69
CA GLY A 76 -6.31 -11.47 0.71
C GLY A 76 -5.38 -11.00 1.82
N GLY A 77 -5.93 -10.59 2.97
CA GLY A 77 -5.14 -10.15 4.12
C GLY A 77 -4.23 -11.24 4.69
N ASP A 78 -3.17 -10.81 5.40
CA ASP A 78 -2.37 -11.66 6.27
C ASP A 78 -2.74 -11.43 7.76
N VAL A 79 -2.27 -12.33 8.63
CA VAL A 79 -2.52 -12.36 10.08
C VAL A 79 -2.07 -11.06 10.78
N MET A 80 -1.11 -10.34 10.21
CA MET A 80 -0.63 -9.05 10.73
C MET A 80 -1.24 -7.88 9.95
N SER A 81 -2.38 -7.37 10.44
CA SER A 81 -3.04 -6.18 9.88
C SER A 81 -3.33 -5.15 10.97
N PRO A 82 -2.36 -4.30 11.33
CA PRO A 82 -2.56 -3.20 12.28
C PRO A 82 -3.62 -2.19 11.82
N PRO A 83 -4.12 -1.32 12.73
CA PRO A 83 -5.18 -0.36 12.39
C PRO A 83 -4.83 0.67 11.30
N SER A 84 -3.55 0.87 10.98
CA SER A 84 -3.05 1.89 10.05
C SER A 84 -2.50 1.33 8.73
N TRP A 85 -2.26 0.03 8.62
CA TRP A 85 -1.71 -0.60 7.42
C TRP A 85 -1.96 -2.11 7.43
N ALA A 86 -1.91 -2.74 6.26
CA ALA A 86 -2.12 -4.18 6.12
C ALA A 86 -1.16 -4.81 5.10
N LEU A 87 -0.94 -6.11 5.28
CA LEU A 87 -0.27 -6.96 4.31
C LEU A 87 -1.30 -7.71 3.48
N LEU A 88 -1.17 -7.63 2.17
CA LEU A 88 -2.14 -8.18 1.23
C LEU A 88 -1.45 -9.13 0.25
N TRP A 89 -1.95 -10.36 0.16
CA TRP A 89 -1.53 -11.34 -0.81
C TRP A 89 -2.20 -11.08 -2.15
N ARG A 90 -1.39 -11.07 -3.21
CA ARG A 90 -1.81 -10.71 -4.57
C ARG A 90 -1.29 -11.71 -5.59
N ASP A 91 -2.12 -12.03 -6.57
CA ASP A 91 -1.64 -12.70 -7.79
C ASP A 91 -0.93 -11.69 -8.72
N GLN A 92 -0.40 -12.18 -9.83
CA GLN A 92 0.30 -11.35 -10.82
C GLN A 92 -0.58 -10.27 -11.47
N ASP A 93 -1.91 -10.42 -11.41
CA ASP A 93 -2.88 -9.47 -11.95
C ASP A 93 -3.34 -8.47 -10.86
N GLY A 94 -2.81 -8.57 -9.63
CA GLY A 94 -3.16 -7.71 -8.50
C GLY A 94 -4.44 -8.11 -7.79
N HIS A 95 -5.00 -9.29 -8.06
CA HIS A 95 -6.19 -9.76 -7.35
C HIS A 95 -5.82 -10.46 -6.03
N PRO A 96 -6.72 -10.43 -5.02
CA PRO A 96 -6.54 -11.11 -3.75
C PRO A 96 -6.17 -12.60 -3.87
N LEU A 97 -5.25 -13.04 -3.02
CA LEU A 97 -4.91 -14.45 -2.78
C LEU A 97 -5.12 -14.80 -1.30
N LYS A 98 -5.40 -16.07 -1.04
CA LYS A 98 -5.31 -16.63 0.31
C LYS A 98 -3.88 -17.06 0.63
N ARG A 99 -3.41 -16.69 1.82
CA ARG A 99 -2.08 -17.08 2.35
C ARG A 99 -1.82 -18.59 2.25
N GLU A 100 -2.85 -19.42 2.50
CA GLU A 100 -2.75 -20.88 2.49
C GLU A 100 -2.42 -21.49 1.11
N TYR A 101 -2.59 -20.74 0.02
CA TYR A 101 -2.19 -21.18 -1.33
C TYR A 101 -0.78 -20.74 -1.68
N VAL A 102 -0.14 -19.92 -0.85
CA VAL A 102 1.17 -19.34 -1.17
C VAL A 102 2.30 -20.14 -0.53
N GLN A 103 3.20 -20.62 -1.38
CA GLN A 103 4.50 -21.16 -0.98
C GLN A 103 5.56 -20.09 -1.24
N LEU A 104 6.27 -19.69 -0.16
CA LEU A 104 7.42 -18.80 -0.29
C LEU A 104 8.54 -19.48 -1.08
N ALA A 105 9.32 -18.69 -1.81
CA ALA A 105 10.47 -19.20 -2.55
C ALA A 105 11.51 -19.83 -1.60
N ASP A 106 12.31 -20.77 -2.12
CA ASP A 106 13.30 -21.49 -1.34
C ASP A 106 14.26 -20.55 -0.60
N GLY A 107 14.38 -20.75 0.72
CA GLY A 107 15.22 -19.92 1.59
C GLY A 107 14.67 -18.52 1.92
N VAL A 108 13.50 -18.15 1.39
CA VAL A 108 12.83 -16.88 1.73
C VAL A 108 11.97 -17.07 2.97
N THR A 109 12.27 -16.32 4.03
CA THR A 109 11.43 -16.29 5.22
C THR A 109 10.30 -15.28 5.08
N MET A 110 9.26 -15.38 5.93
CA MET A 110 8.21 -14.37 5.98
C MET A 110 8.76 -12.98 6.35
N LYS A 111 9.82 -12.93 7.16
CA LYS A 111 10.53 -11.68 7.46
C LYS A 111 11.13 -11.07 6.19
N ASP A 112 11.78 -11.88 5.36
CA ASP A 112 12.36 -11.40 4.09
C ASP A 112 11.26 -10.92 3.13
N ALA A 113 10.14 -11.64 3.06
CA ALA A 113 8.97 -11.25 2.29
C ALA A 113 8.42 -9.88 2.74
N LEU A 114 8.26 -9.68 4.05
CA LEU A 114 7.81 -8.41 4.63
C LEU A 114 8.77 -7.26 4.31
N VAL A 115 10.08 -7.46 4.52
CA VAL A 115 11.09 -6.45 4.21
C VAL A 115 11.03 -6.05 2.74
N ARG A 116 10.86 -7.02 1.83
CA ARG A 116 10.72 -6.74 0.40
C ARG A 116 9.45 -5.95 0.10
N ALA A 117 8.31 -6.35 0.64
CA ALA A 117 7.03 -5.67 0.43
C ALA A 117 7.08 -4.20 0.89
N VAL A 118 7.57 -3.95 2.10
CA VAL A 118 7.73 -2.58 2.63
C VAL A 118 8.71 -1.76 1.79
N THR A 119 9.86 -2.35 1.42
CA THR A 119 10.86 -1.64 0.61
C THR A 119 10.33 -1.27 -0.76
N GLU A 120 9.60 -2.18 -1.41
CA GLU A 120 9.07 -1.95 -2.75
C GLU A 120 7.93 -0.94 -2.72
N TYR A 121 7.02 -1.03 -1.73
CA TYR A 121 6.00 -0.02 -1.50
C TYR A 121 6.62 1.37 -1.30
N ASP A 122 7.55 1.53 -0.34
CA ASP A 122 8.16 2.82 -0.03
C ASP A 122 8.92 3.41 -1.22
N ARG A 123 9.62 2.56 -1.97
CA ARG A 123 10.35 2.98 -3.17
C ARG A 123 9.39 3.54 -4.21
N ASN A 124 8.30 2.83 -4.48
CA ASN A 124 7.34 3.23 -5.49
C ASN A 124 6.56 4.48 -5.07
N GLU A 125 6.15 4.53 -3.81
CA GLU A 125 5.43 5.68 -3.26
C GLU A 125 6.32 6.92 -3.23
N THR A 126 7.59 6.76 -2.84
CA THR A 126 8.57 7.84 -2.91
C THR A 126 8.76 8.34 -4.34
N ALA A 127 8.86 7.44 -5.33
CA ALA A 127 9.00 7.82 -6.72
C ALA A 127 7.76 8.57 -7.25
N ARG A 128 6.56 8.07 -6.91
CA ARG A 128 5.27 8.65 -7.30
C ARG A 128 5.09 10.06 -6.75
N ILE A 129 5.29 10.24 -5.44
CA ILE A 129 5.15 11.53 -4.75
C ILE A 129 6.17 12.53 -5.29
N ASN A 130 7.42 12.12 -5.47
CA ASN A 130 8.45 13.00 -6.04
C ASN A 130 8.08 13.43 -7.47
N ALA A 131 7.65 12.51 -8.32
CA ALA A 131 7.25 12.83 -9.69
C ALA A 131 6.07 13.80 -9.72
N TYR A 132 5.05 13.57 -8.90
CA TYR A 132 3.88 14.44 -8.79
C TYR A 132 4.27 15.85 -8.29
N ASN A 133 4.95 15.94 -7.15
CA ASN A 133 5.36 17.21 -6.53
C ASN A 133 6.31 18.00 -7.43
N GLN A 134 7.22 17.32 -8.14
CA GLN A 134 8.11 17.95 -9.10
C GLN A 134 7.33 18.51 -10.30
N GLN A 135 6.38 17.74 -10.84
CA GLN A 135 5.55 18.19 -11.97
C GLN A 135 4.68 19.39 -11.59
N LEU A 136 4.12 19.39 -10.37
CA LEU A 136 3.37 20.51 -9.82
C LEU A 136 4.22 21.80 -9.82
N LEU A 137 5.44 21.72 -9.29
CA LEU A 137 6.38 22.83 -9.23
C LEU A 137 6.78 23.33 -10.63
N ILE A 138 7.12 22.42 -11.54
CA ILE A 138 7.49 22.75 -12.92
C ILE A 138 6.33 23.49 -13.61
N ASN A 139 5.11 22.98 -13.48
CA ASN A 139 3.94 23.59 -14.11
C ASN A 139 3.66 24.98 -13.55
N ALA A 140 3.77 25.18 -12.23
CA ALA A 140 3.61 26.50 -11.61
C ALA A 140 4.69 27.48 -12.09
N ALA A 141 5.95 27.05 -12.12
CA ALA A 141 7.06 27.86 -12.62
C ALA A 141 6.90 28.24 -14.10
N GLN A 142 6.47 27.30 -14.96
CA GLN A 142 6.23 27.56 -16.37
C GLN A 142 5.13 28.62 -16.58
N ARG A 143 4.01 28.51 -15.85
CA ARG A 143 2.93 29.51 -15.94
C ARG A 143 3.42 30.89 -15.51
N HIS A 144 4.20 30.97 -14.45
CA HIS A 144 4.78 32.23 -14.00
C HIS A 144 5.74 32.83 -15.04
N ILE A 145 6.61 32.02 -15.66
CA ILE A 145 7.53 32.49 -16.71
C ILE A 145 6.75 33.02 -17.92
N VAL A 146 5.70 32.31 -18.36
CA VAL A 146 4.86 32.74 -19.49
C VAL A 146 4.21 34.08 -19.20
N LYS A 147 3.56 34.22 -18.04
CA LYS A 147 2.92 35.48 -17.63
C LYS A 147 3.93 36.64 -17.51
N TRP A 148 5.11 36.38 -16.95
CA TRP A 148 6.17 37.38 -16.87
C TRP A 148 6.67 37.81 -18.26
N ALA A 149 6.81 36.86 -19.20
CA ALA A 149 7.21 37.17 -20.56
C ALA A 149 6.16 38.01 -21.30
N GLU A 150 4.87 37.80 -21.04
CA GLU A 150 3.76 38.58 -21.58
C GLU A 150 3.69 40.00 -20.99
N ASP A 151 3.81 40.14 -19.66
CA ASP A 151 3.78 41.44 -18.96
C ASP A 151 5.04 42.29 -19.27
N GLY A 152 6.16 41.63 -19.60
CA GLY A 152 7.43 42.24 -19.95
C GLY A 152 8.26 42.69 -18.75
N SER A 153 9.57 42.82 -18.94
CA SER A 153 10.55 43.02 -17.86
C SER A 153 10.50 44.38 -17.13
N ARG A 154 9.58 45.28 -17.54
CA ARG A 154 9.35 46.58 -16.89
C ARG A 154 8.18 46.55 -15.92
N ALA A 155 7.33 45.52 -15.98
CA ALA A 155 6.27 45.30 -15.01
C ALA A 155 6.87 44.82 -13.68
N ASN A 156 6.19 45.15 -12.58
CA ASN A 156 6.59 44.61 -11.28
C ASN A 156 6.46 43.09 -11.27
N PRO A 157 7.44 42.34 -10.72
CA PRO A 157 7.30 40.91 -10.53
C PRO A 157 6.06 40.61 -9.67
N ARG A 158 5.15 39.78 -10.19
CA ARG A 158 3.97 39.31 -9.46
C ARG A 158 3.76 37.84 -9.74
N VAL A 159 3.37 37.12 -8.69
CA VAL A 159 2.87 35.76 -8.79
C VAL A 159 1.37 35.86 -8.56
N ASP A 160 0.58 35.42 -9.53
CA ASP A 160 -0.87 35.35 -9.37
C ASP A 160 -1.21 34.26 -8.35
N ASP A 161 -2.31 34.44 -7.61
CA ASP A 161 -2.69 33.51 -6.55
C ASP A 161 -2.90 32.08 -7.06
N GLU A 162 -3.34 31.91 -8.31
CA GLU A 162 -3.51 30.59 -8.97
C GLU A 162 -2.18 29.85 -9.24
N ASP A 163 -1.06 30.57 -9.21
CA ASP A 163 0.29 30.00 -9.40
C ASP A 163 1.05 29.87 -8.08
N ARG A 164 0.47 30.36 -6.97
CA ARG A 164 1.02 30.19 -5.63
C ARG A 164 0.73 28.79 -5.12
N LEU A 165 1.76 27.96 -5.08
CA LEU A 165 1.71 26.69 -4.39
C LEU A 165 1.85 26.90 -2.88
N THR A 166 1.08 26.15 -2.11
CA THR A 166 1.06 26.07 -0.66
C THR A 166 1.42 24.65 -0.21
N ASP A 167 1.73 24.48 1.07
CA ASP A 167 2.07 23.16 1.63
C ASP A 167 0.96 22.11 1.43
N SER A 168 -0.31 22.53 1.31
CA SER A 168 -1.44 21.63 1.04
C SER A 168 -1.54 21.15 -0.41
N ASP A 169 -0.86 21.80 -1.35
CA ASP A 169 -0.84 21.36 -2.76
C ASP A 169 0.13 20.21 -2.99
N PHE A 170 1.11 20.05 -2.10
CA PHE A 170 2.09 18.98 -2.14
C PHE A 170 1.56 17.72 -1.48
N GLU A 171 1.80 16.59 -2.14
CA GLU A 171 1.53 15.29 -1.57
C GLU A 171 2.59 14.93 -0.52
N LYS A 172 2.14 14.41 0.62
CA LYS A 172 3.00 14.05 1.76
C LYS A 172 3.49 12.61 1.63
N PHE A 173 4.73 12.37 2.06
CA PHE A 173 5.25 11.02 2.21
C PHE A 173 4.55 10.29 3.36
N ASN A 174 3.67 9.35 3.01
CA ASN A 174 3.13 8.37 3.94
C ASN A 174 3.79 7.03 3.60
N LEU A 175 4.84 6.67 4.35
CA LEU A 175 5.65 5.49 4.05
C LEU A 175 5.26 4.32 4.96
N ALA A 176 5.27 3.11 4.40
CA ALA A 176 4.99 1.88 5.13
C ALA A 176 6.02 1.63 6.24
N VAL A 177 7.30 1.97 6.02
CA VAL A 177 8.33 1.78 7.06
C VAL A 177 8.01 2.56 8.33
N ASP A 178 7.37 3.72 8.23
CA ASP A 178 7.04 4.53 9.40
C ASP A 178 5.87 3.91 10.17
N CYS A 179 4.84 3.42 9.47
CA CYS A 179 3.76 2.65 10.09
C CYS A 179 4.24 1.36 10.77
N VAL A 180 5.22 0.67 10.17
CA VAL A 180 5.86 -0.53 10.75
C VAL A 180 6.60 -0.18 12.04
N LYS A 181 7.39 0.90 12.06
CA LYS A 181 8.11 1.36 13.26
C LYS A 181 7.14 1.72 14.39
N GLU A 182 6.09 2.47 14.07
CA GLU A 182 5.05 2.84 15.04
C GLU A 182 4.38 1.62 15.65
N THR A 183 4.02 0.64 14.82
CA THR A 183 3.44 -0.63 15.28
C THR A 183 4.41 -1.39 16.18
N ALA A 184 5.69 -1.47 15.79
CA ALA A 184 6.72 -2.15 16.57
C ALA A 184 6.92 -1.47 17.95
N GLN A 185 6.92 -0.14 18.00
CA GLN A 185 7.01 0.61 19.24
C GLN A 185 5.79 0.37 20.14
N LEU A 186 4.58 0.41 19.58
CA LEU A 186 3.36 0.12 20.31
C LEU A 186 3.38 -1.29 20.94
N LEU A 187 3.77 -2.30 20.16
CA LEU A 187 3.86 -3.68 20.66
C LEU A 187 4.93 -3.84 21.74
N HIS A 188 6.06 -3.14 21.59
CA HIS A 188 7.10 -3.11 22.61
C HIS A 188 6.58 -2.51 23.93
N ASP A 189 5.87 -1.38 23.86
CA ASP A 189 5.33 -0.70 25.04
C ASP A 189 4.25 -1.54 25.74
N VAL A 190 3.36 -2.16 24.97
CA VAL A 190 2.37 -3.12 25.49
C VAL A 190 3.07 -4.28 26.21
N ALA A 191 4.11 -4.87 25.60
CA ALA A 191 4.84 -5.98 26.21
C ALA A 191 5.53 -5.59 27.52
N ALA A 192 6.03 -4.35 27.64
CA ALA A 192 6.64 -3.84 28.86
C ALA A 192 5.64 -3.68 30.03
N ASP A 193 4.39 -3.35 29.71
CA ASP A 193 3.33 -3.12 30.70
C ASP A 193 2.61 -4.42 31.15
N VAL A 194 2.73 -5.50 30.38
CA VAL A 194 2.16 -6.82 30.74
C VAL A 194 2.88 -7.40 31.95
N ARG A 195 2.25 -7.31 33.12
CA ARG A 195 2.72 -7.98 34.34
C ARG A 195 2.24 -9.42 34.37
N VAL A 196 3.18 -10.36 34.29
CA VAL A 196 2.88 -11.78 34.50
C VAL A 196 2.79 -12.04 36.01
N THR A 197 1.58 -12.28 36.52
CA THR A 197 1.40 -12.82 37.87
C THR A 197 1.79 -14.31 37.85
N PRO A 198 2.81 -14.74 38.60
CA PRO A 198 3.17 -16.16 38.61
C PRO A 198 1.99 -16.99 39.14
N PRO A 199 1.75 -18.19 38.58
CA PRO A 199 0.68 -19.06 39.05
C PRO A 199 0.90 -19.37 40.53
N HIS A 200 -0.17 -19.26 41.34
CA HIS A 200 -0.13 -19.63 42.74
C HIS A 200 0.34 -21.09 42.88
N PRO A 201 1.33 -21.39 43.74
CA PRO A 201 1.73 -22.76 43.98
C PRO A 201 0.53 -23.52 44.53
N LEU A 202 0.19 -24.63 43.89
CA LEU A 202 -0.82 -25.56 44.39
C LEU A 202 -0.35 -26.04 45.77
N SER A 203 -1.09 -25.66 46.81
CA SER A 203 -0.92 -26.23 48.14
C SER A 203 -1.22 -27.73 48.06
N LEU A 204 -0.19 -28.56 48.27
CA LEU A 204 -0.28 -30.01 48.41
C LEU A 204 -1.02 -30.40 49.70
#